data_AF-A0A1H6XHZ9-F1
#
_entry.id   AF-A0A1H6XHZ9-F1
#
_cell.length_a   1.000
_cell.length_b   1.000
_cell.length_c   1.000
_cell.angle_alpha   90.00
_cell.angle_beta   90.00
_cell.angle_gamma   90.00
#
_symmetry.space_group_name_H-M   'P 1'
#
loop_
_entity.id
_entity.type
_entity.pdbx_description
1 polymer ?
#
loop_
_entity_poly.entity_id
_entity_poly.type
_entity_poly.pdbx_seq_one_letter_code
_entity_poly.pdbx_strand_id
1 'polypeptide(L)'
;MNGKQRSTLEAIFSKPTPASLEWVRIESLFVAAGAKVVEGNGSRVRFELNGVIATFHRPHPDKEAKPYQVRDAKAFLEKAGITP
;
A
#
# COMPACT_ATOMS: atom_id res chain seq x y z
N MET A 1 13.34 -3.64 2.48
CA MET A 1 12.50 -3.12 3.59
C MET A 1 13.35 -2.78 4.81
N ASN A 2 13.07 -1.67 5.49
CA ASN A 2 13.59 -1.37 6.84
C ASN A 2 12.49 -1.59 7.90
N GLY A 3 12.81 -1.31 9.18
CA GLY A 3 11.89 -1.53 10.30
C GLY A 3 10.53 -0.82 10.16
N LYS A 4 10.48 0.37 9.54
CA LYS A 4 9.23 1.12 9.33
C LYS A 4 8.32 0.45 8.29
N GLN A 5 8.90 -0.11 7.22
CA GLN A 5 8.08 -0.84 6.24
C GLN A 5 7.64 -2.19 6.79
N ARG A 6 8.51 -2.89 7.54
CA ARG A 6 8.12 -4.15 8.20
C ARG A 6 6.94 -3.94 9.17
N SER A 7 7.01 -2.92 10.03
CA SER A 7 5.88 -2.63 10.94
C SER A 7 4.61 -2.20 10.21
N THR A 8 4.73 -1.57 9.04
CA THR A 8 3.58 -1.24 8.19
C THR A 8 2.98 -2.50 7.54
N LEU A 9 3.81 -3.43 7.10
CA LEU A 9 3.38 -4.73 6.57
C LEU A 9 2.64 -5.52 7.65
N GLU A 10 3.22 -5.65 8.84
CA GLU A 10 2.57 -6.28 10.00
C GLU A 10 1.23 -5.62 10.33
N ALA A 11 1.18 -4.28 10.36
CA ALA A 11 -0.05 -3.54 10.63
C ALA A 11 -1.16 -3.84 9.60
N ILE A 12 -0.84 -3.82 8.30
CA ILE A 12 -1.80 -4.14 7.22
C ILE A 12 -2.37 -5.56 7.36
N PHE A 13 -1.54 -6.52 7.78
CA PHE A 13 -1.95 -7.92 7.92
C PHE A 13 -2.58 -8.26 9.27
N SER A 14 -2.60 -7.32 10.22
CA SER A 14 -3.21 -7.52 11.54
C SER A 14 -4.72 -7.81 11.46
N LYS A 15 -5.25 -8.38 12.56
CA LYS A 15 -6.65 -8.76 12.74
C LYS A 15 -7.17 -8.08 14.02
N PRO A 16 -8.05 -7.08 13.93
CA PRO A 16 -8.65 -6.53 12.70
C PRO A 16 -7.64 -5.72 11.87
N THR A 17 -7.84 -5.68 10.55
CA THR A 17 -7.06 -4.79 9.68
C THR A 17 -7.36 -3.32 10.05
N PRO A 18 -6.36 -2.44 10.15
CA PRO A 18 -6.55 -1.05 10.55
C PRO A 18 -7.54 -0.33 9.63
N ALA A 19 -8.40 0.51 10.22
CA ALA A 19 -9.32 1.34 9.46
C ALA A 19 -8.61 2.52 8.76
N SER A 20 -7.40 2.88 9.19
CA SER A 20 -6.64 4.00 8.63
C SER A 20 -5.14 3.74 8.78
N LEU A 21 -4.36 4.21 7.81
CA LEU A 21 -2.90 4.29 7.83
C LEU A 21 -2.47 5.47 6.97
N GLU A 22 -1.43 6.21 7.38
CA GLU A 22 -0.82 7.23 6.54
C GLU A 22 -0.45 6.64 5.16
N TRP A 23 -0.94 7.26 4.09
CA TRP A 23 -0.72 6.78 2.72
C TRP A 23 0.76 6.62 2.38
N VAL A 24 1.60 7.55 2.85
CA VAL A 24 3.05 7.52 2.62
C VAL A 24 3.70 6.25 3.18
N ARG A 25 3.15 5.65 4.24
CA ARG A 25 3.66 4.39 4.80
C ARG A 25 3.35 3.22 3.87
N ILE A 26 2.13 3.19 3.31
CA ILE A 26 1.71 2.16 2.35
C ILE A 26 2.54 2.26 1.06
N GLU A 27 2.66 3.46 0.50
CA GLU A 27 3.45 3.71 -0.71
C GLU A 27 4.93 3.37 -0.50
N SER A 28 5.51 3.78 0.64
CA SER A 28 6.89 3.42 1.00
C SER A 28 7.08 1.91 1.16
N LEU A 29 6.10 1.19 1.71
CA LEU A 29 6.12 -0.27 1.80
C LEU A 29 6.13 -0.91 0.41
N PHE A 30 5.25 -0.46 -0.51
CA PHE A 30 5.22 -1.01 -1.86
C PHE A 30 6.55 -0.83 -2.59
N VAL A 31 7.13 0.38 -2.54
CA VAL A 31 8.45 0.65 -3.13
C VAL A 31 9.53 -0.23 -2.48
N ALA A 32 9.51 -0.36 -1.15
CA ALA A 32 10.48 -1.20 -0.43
C ALA A 32 10.31 -2.71 -0.66
N ALA A 33 9.14 -3.14 -1.15
CA ALA A 33 8.86 -4.50 -1.60
C ALA A 33 9.29 -4.73 -3.07
N GLY A 34 9.72 -3.69 -3.78
CA GLY A 34 10.16 -3.75 -5.18
C GLY A 34 9.10 -3.33 -6.20
N ALA A 35 8.00 -2.70 -5.75
CA ALA A 35 6.97 -2.26 -6.68
C ALA A 35 7.46 -1.11 -7.55
N LYS A 36 7.19 -1.18 -8.85
CA LYS A 36 7.34 -0.05 -9.77
C LYS A 36 6.16 0.88 -9.60
N VAL A 37 6.43 2.19 -9.52
CA VAL A 37 5.42 3.23 -9.39
C VAL A 37 5.21 3.90 -10.74
N VAL A 38 3.96 4.05 -11.16
CA VAL A 38 3.57 4.76 -12.37
C VAL A 38 2.57 5.84 -12.01
N GLU A 39 2.97 7.09 -12.23
CA GLU A 39 2.11 8.26 -12.01
C GLU A 39 0.94 8.26 -13.00
N GLY A 40 -0.26 8.54 -12.49
CA GLY A 40 -1.46 8.76 -13.29
C GLY A 40 -1.82 10.24 -13.35
N ASN A 41 -3.00 10.55 -13.88
CA ASN A 41 -3.52 11.91 -13.85
C ASN A 41 -4.04 12.25 -12.44
N GLY A 42 -3.76 13.46 -11.96
CA GLY A 42 -4.13 13.91 -10.61
C GLY A 42 -3.50 13.07 -9.51
N SER A 43 -4.30 12.65 -8.52
CA SER A 43 -3.82 11.83 -7.40
C SER A 43 -3.73 10.33 -7.72
N ARG A 44 -4.04 9.91 -8.95
CA ARG A 44 -4.03 8.49 -9.31
C ARG A 44 -2.59 7.98 -9.42
N VAL A 45 -2.32 6.83 -8.83
CA VAL A 45 -1.01 6.15 -8.87
C VAL A 45 -1.22 4.65 -9.08
N ARG A 46 -0.40 4.04 -9.94
CA ARG A 46 -0.39 2.61 -10.21
C ARG A 46 0.89 1.98 -9.67
N PHE A 47 0.76 0.79 -9.10
CA PHE A 47 1.88 -0.04 -8.67
C PHE A 47 1.88 -1.36 -9.44
N GLU A 48 3.07 -1.81 -9.82
CA GLU A 48 3.32 -3.12 -10.39
C GLU A 48 4.33 -3.86 -9.51
N LEU A 49 3.97 -5.04 -9.01
CA LEU A 49 4.82 -5.86 -8.14
C LEU A 49 4.61 -7.33 -8.48
N ASN A 50 5.68 -8.06 -8.82
CA ASN A 50 5.62 -9.48 -9.15
C ASN A 50 4.55 -9.84 -10.20
N GLY A 51 4.36 -8.98 -11.22
CA GLY A 51 3.33 -9.15 -12.25
C GLY A 51 1.90 -8.79 -11.82
N VAL A 52 1.69 -8.42 -10.56
CA VAL A 52 0.40 -7.92 -10.05
C VAL A 52 0.35 -6.41 -10.20
N ILE A 53 -0.80 -5.91 -10.67
CA ILE A 53 -1.05 -4.48 -10.86
C ILE A 53 -2.18 -4.04 -9.95
N ALA A 54 -1.98 -2.92 -9.25
CA ALA A 54 -3.02 -2.24 -8.50
C ALA A 54 -2.99 -0.74 -8.78
N THR A 55 -4.16 -0.09 -8.79
CA THR A 55 -4.31 1.36 -8.98
C THR A 55 -4.99 1.95 -7.75
N PHE A 56 -4.44 3.05 -7.25
CA PHE A 56 -4.94 3.78 -6.09
C PHE A 56 -5.09 5.26 -6.42
N HIS A 57 -5.73 6.00 -5.52
CA HIS A 57 -5.73 7.45 -5.51
C HIS A 57 -5.10 7.91 -4.20
N ARG A 58 -4.05 8.73 -4.26
CA ARG A 58 -3.46 9.35 -3.08
C ARG A 58 -4.55 10.18 -2.38
N PRO A 59 -4.74 10.03 -1.06
CA PRO A 59 -5.68 10.86 -0.30
C PRO A 59 -5.38 12.35 -0.49
N HIS A 60 -6.43 13.15 -0.64
CA HIS A 60 -6.37 14.61 -0.71
C HIS A 60 -7.73 15.21 -0.30
N PRO A 61 -7.78 16.24 0.57
CA PRO A 61 -6.66 16.92 1.22
C PRO A 61 -5.99 16.13 2.35
N ASP A 62 -6.62 15.06 2.81
CA ASP A 62 -6.12 14.23 3.92
C ASP A 62 -4.85 13.44 3.55
N LYS A 63 -4.13 12.96 4.57
CA LYS A 63 -2.93 12.11 4.40
C LYS A 63 -3.20 10.62 4.63
N GLU A 64 -4.35 10.32 5.21
CA GLU A 64 -4.74 8.99 5.67
C GLU A 64 -5.42 8.19 4.57
N ALA A 65 -4.98 6.95 4.40
CA ALA A 65 -5.64 6.00 3.53
C ALA A 65 -6.96 5.53 4.18
N LYS A 66 -8.04 5.56 3.40
CA LYS A 66 -9.36 5.10 3.86
C LYS A 66 -9.37 3.59 4.14
N PRO A 67 -10.34 3.05 4.91
CA PRO A 67 -10.37 1.62 5.25
C PRO A 67 -10.30 0.70 4.02
N TYR A 68 -10.96 1.07 2.91
CA TYR A 68 -10.88 0.28 1.68
C TYR A 68 -9.49 0.29 1.06
N GLN A 69 -8.74 1.40 1.12
CA GLN A 69 -7.39 1.48 0.57
C GLN A 69 -6.41 0.62 1.36
N VAL A 70 -6.59 0.52 2.69
CA VAL A 70 -5.80 -0.40 3.53
C VAL A 70 -6.10 -1.86 3.17
N ARG A 71 -7.38 -2.20 2.93
CA ARG A 71 -7.76 -3.55 2.46
C ARG A 71 -7.23 -3.86 1.07
N ASP A 72 -7.29 -2.90 0.15
CA ASP A 72 -6.76 -3.03 -1.20
C ASP A 72 -5.23 -3.19 -1.18
N ALA A 73 -4.55 -2.48 -0.28
CA ALA A 73 -3.11 -2.64 -0.06
C ALA A 73 -2.76 -4.06 0.44
N LYS A 74 -3.55 -4.59 1.39
CA LYS A 74 -3.41 -5.98 1.85
C LYS A 74 -3.58 -6.97 0.70
N ALA A 75 -4.65 -6.84 -0.07
CA ALA A 75 -4.95 -7.73 -1.18
C ALA A 75 -3.89 -7.64 -2.30
N PHE A 76 -3.36 -6.45 -2.56
CA PHE A 76 -2.27 -6.25 -3.51
C PHE A 76 -0.99 -6.99 -3.08
N LEU A 77 -0.58 -6.81 -1.81
CA LEU A 77 0.60 -7.47 -1.25
C LEU A 77 0.43 -9.00 -1.25
N GLU A 78 -0.72 -9.50 -0.80
CA GLU A 78 -1.02 -10.93 -0.75
C GLU A 78 -0.99 -11.57 -2.16
N LYS A 79 -1.62 -10.94 -3.15
CA LYS A 79 -1.57 -11.40 -4.55
C LYS A 79 -0.16 -11.37 -5.12
N ALA A 80 0.66 -10.39 -4.70
CA ALA A 80 2.04 -10.28 -5.12
C ALA A 80 2.98 -11.22 -4.35
N GLY A 81 2.47 -12.05 -3.43
CA GLY A 81 3.26 -12.97 -2.62
C GLY A 81 4.06 -12.32 -1.51
N ILE A 82 3.70 -11.10 -1.08
CA ILE A 82 4.31 -10.40 0.06
C ILE A 82 3.42 -10.57 1.29
N THR A 83 3.92 -11.31 2.28
CA THR A 83 3.31 -11.48 3.60
C THR A 83 4.33 -11.13 4.69
N PRO A 84 3.89 -10.82 5.93
CA PRO A 84 4.80 -10.63 7.06
C PRO A 84 5.75 -11.81 7.29
#